data_AF-A0A0B0ILT6-F1
#
_entry.id   AF-A0A0B0ILT6-F1
#
_cell.length_a   1.000
_cell.length_b   1.000
_cell.length_c   1.000
_cell.angle_alpha   90.00
_cell.angle_beta   90.00
_cell.angle_gamma   90.00
#
_symmetry.space_group_name_H-M   'P 1'
#
loop_
_entity.id
_entity.type
_entity.pdbx_description
1 polymer ?
#
loop_
_entity_poly.entity_id
_entity_poly.type
_entity_poly.pdbx_seq_one_letter_code
_entity_poly.pdbx_strand_id
1 'polypeptide(L)'
;MNRKIMINFIKDHILFTFALYCSSGLVMAFFWLQTGQQTEMMYPWLLVTFVYIIFMTIRLYRYMTFYHLIKNKKGRFDNGSINEGHLNEEQRMVIENIKKLEERSLAKVNKLESQNENKYRVISQMIHNMKTPTSVIDLMVQYSQNENTNAQEIIEKINKENQVINEHLDQALHYLRLDYFQHDFSIEETDLLQQLRELINLKKDQFIYNQVFPQWNISQEAVAVLTDKKWNKMMLDQIISNAIKYTALKSGERQISFQIKCEEDRVHLMIEDTGMGIPENDLKRVYEPFFTGENGRKIRNASGIGLYLCKNIAERMNHKIRISSKVHKGTKVTLTYLTKL
;
A
#
# COMPACT_ATOMS: atom_id res chain seq x y z
N MET A 1 45.45 3.11 12.22
CA MET A 1 44.41 2.41 11.41
C MET A 1 45.01 1.45 10.38
N ASN A 2 46.09 1.83 9.70
CA ASN A 2 46.76 0.99 8.68
C ASN A 2 47.36 -0.33 9.20
N ARG A 3 47.79 -0.39 10.48
CA ARG A 3 48.39 -1.62 11.05
C ARG A 3 47.44 -2.81 11.11
N LYS A 4 46.17 -2.61 11.50
CA LYS A 4 45.17 -3.70 11.55
C LYS A 4 44.81 -4.23 10.15
N ILE A 5 44.76 -3.33 9.17
CA ILE A 5 44.48 -3.67 7.77
C ILE A 5 45.61 -4.53 7.20
N MET A 6 46.85 -4.12 7.43
CA MET A 6 48.03 -4.86 7.01
C MET A 6 48.11 -6.24 7.69
N ILE A 7 47.76 -6.33 8.98
CA ILE A 7 47.69 -7.61 9.70
C ILE A 7 46.63 -8.54 9.10
N ASN A 8 45.44 -8.03 8.78
CA ASN A 8 44.38 -8.85 8.16
C ASN A 8 44.78 -9.32 6.76
N PHE A 9 45.36 -8.42 5.95
CA PHE A 9 45.88 -8.78 4.63
C PHE A 9 46.96 -9.87 4.69
N ILE A 10 47.90 -9.77 5.64
CA ILE A 10 48.93 -10.78 5.84
C ILE A 10 48.30 -12.11 6.28
N LYS A 11 47.31 -12.10 7.18
CA LYS A 11 46.59 -13.32 7.61
C LYS A 11 45.88 -14.00 6.45
N ASP A 12 45.23 -13.25 5.57
CA ASP A 12 44.50 -13.79 4.41
C ASP A 12 45.43 -14.42 3.36
N HIS A 13 46.72 -14.09 3.39
CA HIS A 13 47.72 -14.58 2.42
C HIS A 13 48.82 -15.44 3.04
N ILE A 14 48.79 -15.69 4.35
CA ILE A 14 49.82 -16.49 5.04
C ILE A 14 49.85 -17.94 4.54
N LEU A 15 48.67 -18.51 4.25
CA LEU A 15 48.55 -19.88 3.75
C LEU A 15 49.15 -20.01 2.33
N PHE A 16 48.87 -19.02 1.47
CA PHE A 16 49.42 -18.95 0.13
C PHE A 16 50.94 -18.74 0.15
N THR A 17 51.42 -17.83 1.02
CA THR A 17 52.85 -17.59 1.25
C THR A 17 53.54 -18.90 1.66
N PHE A 18 52.97 -19.60 2.64
CA PHE A 18 53.49 -20.86 3.14
C PHE A 18 53.55 -21.94 2.05
N ALA A 19 52.47 -22.09 1.28
CA ALA A 19 52.41 -23.04 0.17
C ALA A 19 53.48 -22.76 -0.90
N LEU A 20 53.70 -21.49 -1.27
CA LEU A 20 54.71 -21.08 -2.26
C LEU A 20 56.14 -21.40 -1.81
N TYR A 21 56.47 -21.10 -0.55
CA TYR A 21 57.80 -21.40 -0.01
C TYR A 21 57.99 -22.90 0.23
N CYS A 22 56.95 -23.63 0.62
CA CYS A 22 56.97 -25.09 0.71
C CYS A 22 57.20 -25.75 -0.64
N SER A 23 56.48 -25.33 -1.69
CA SER A 23 56.68 -25.88 -3.05
C SER A 23 58.07 -25.55 -3.59
N SER A 24 58.54 -24.32 -3.38
CA SER A 24 59.90 -23.90 -3.78
C SER A 24 60.98 -24.70 -3.03
N GLY A 25 60.76 -24.97 -1.74
CA GLY A 25 61.63 -25.81 -0.92
C GLY A 25 61.69 -27.27 -1.41
N LEU A 26 60.55 -27.86 -1.79
CA LEU A 26 60.49 -29.21 -2.34
C LEU A 26 61.24 -29.34 -3.68
N VAL A 27 61.07 -28.37 -4.58
CA VAL A 27 61.81 -28.32 -5.85
C VAL A 27 63.32 -28.23 -5.58
N MET A 28 63.73 -27.41 -4.62
CA MET A 28 65.13 -27.30 -4.23
C MET A 28 65.69 -28.61 -3.64
N ALA A 29 64.92 -29.27 -2.77
CA ALA A 29 65.30 -30.55 -2.19
C ALA A 29 65.50 -31.62 -3.26
N PHE A 30 64.64 -31.63 -4.29
CA PHE A 30 64.79 -32.52 -5.45
C PHE A 30 66.09 -32.25 -6.22
N PHE A 31 66.38 -30.99 -6.57
CA PHE A 31 67.65 -30.64 -7.24
C PHE A 31 68.86 -30.98 -6.38
N TRP A 32 68.78 -30.79 -5.07
CA TRP A 32 69.85 -31.10 -4.14
C TRP A 32 70.20 -32.59 -4.15
N LEU A 33 69.18 -33.45 -4.14
CA LEU A 33 69.31 -34.90 -4.26
C LEU A 33 69.90 -35.34 -5.61
N GLN A 34 69.65 -34.58 -6.69
CA GLN A 34 70.04 -34.95 -8.05
C GLN A 34 71.47 -34.53 -8.41
N THR A 35 71.90 -33.31 -8.09
CA THR A 35 73.21 -32.77 -8.50
C THR A 35 74.27 -32.74 -7.41
N GLY A 36 73.90 -32.86 -6.12
CA GLY A 36 74.85 -32.93 -4.99
C GLY A 36 75.72 -31.69 -4.77
N GLN A 37 75.60 -30.64 -5.59
CA GLN A 37 76.31 -29.36 -5.45
C GLN A 37 75.41 -28.31 -4.79
N GLN A 38 75.92 -27.63 -3.75
CA GLN A 38 75.16 -26.63 -2.98
C GLN A 38 75.27 -25.20 -3.53
N THR A 39 76.21 -24.93 -4.44
CA THR A 39 76.70 -23.56 -4.69
C THR A 39 75.78 -22.67 -5.52
N GLU A 40 74.69 -23.18 -6.09
CA GLU A 40 73.79 -22.39 -6.96
C GLU A 40 72.36 -22.23 -6.43
N MET A 41 72.05 -22.71 -5.22
CA MET A 41 70.67 -22.76 -4.71
C MET A 41 70.11 -21.43 -4.18
N MET A 42 70.97 -20.45 -3.86
CA MET A 42 70.51 -19.14 -3.34
C MET A 42 69.83 -18.28 -4.41
N TYR A 43 70.30 -18.36 -5.66
CA TYR A 43 69.84 -17.47 -6.72
C TYR A 43 68.35 -17.66 -7.04
N PRO A 44 67.82 -18.88 -7.20
CA PRO A 44 66.39 -19.08 -7.45
C PRO A 44 65.50 -18.65 -6.27
N TRP A 45 65.98 -18.79 -5.03
CA TRP A 45 65.26 -18.34 -3.82
C TRP A 45 65.09 -16.82 -3.78
N LEU A 46 66.15 -16.08 -4.14
CA LEU A 46 66.11 -14.62 -4.24
C LEU A 46 65.15 -14.18 -5.35
N LEU A 47 65.17 -14.86 -6.51
CA LEU A 47 64.30 -14.54 -7.63
C LEU A 47 62.81 -14.77 -7.30
N VAL A 48 62.47 -15.92 -6.70
CA VAL A 48 61.08 -16.22 -6.26
C VAL A 48 60.62 -15.19 -5.23
N THR A 49 61.48 -14.84 -4.27
CA THR A 49 61.15 -13.83 -3.25
C THR A 49 60.95 -12.44 -3.86
N PHE A 50 61.77 -12.05 -4.84
CA PHE A 50 61.63 -10.77 -5.53
C PHE A 50 60.30 -10.66 -6.29
N VAL A 51 59.96 -11.68 -7.08
CA VAL A 51 58.67 -11.73 -7.81
C VAL A 51 57.49 -11.74 -6.83
N TYR A 52 57.62 -12.47 -5.72
CA TYR A 52 56.60 -12.53 -4.68
C TYR A 52 56.34 -11.15 -4.03
N ILE A 53 57.40 -10.39 -3.74
CA ILE A 53 57.27 -9.03 -3.18
C ILE A 53 56.53 -8.10 -4.16
N ILE A 54 56.86 -8.15 -5.45
CA ILE A 54 56.17 -7.35 -6.48
C ILE A 54 54.69 -7.72 -6.53
N PHE A 55 54.38 -9.02 -6.58
CA PHE A 55 53.00 -9.52 -6.61
C PHE A 55 52.20 -9.07 -5.37
N MET A 56 52.78 -9.21 -4.18
CA MET A 56 52.13 -8.79 -2.93
C MET A 56 51.94 -7.28 -2.83
N THR A 57 52.87 -6.49 -3.38
CA THR A 57 52.76 -5.03 -3.40
C THR A 57 51.58 -4.59 -4.26
N ILE A 58 51.41 -5.18 -5.46
CA ILE A 58 50.26 -4.92 -6.34
C ILE A 58 48.95 -5.31 -5.63
N ARG A 59 48.93 -6.49 -4.99
CA ARG A 59 47.73 -7.00 -4.31
C ARG A 59 47.36 -6.15 -3.08
N LEU A 60 48.35 -5.69 -2.33
CA LEU A 60 48.16 -4.78 -1.19
C LEU A 60 47.60 -3.44 -1.66
N TYR A 61 48.14 -2.89 -2.75
CA TYR A 61 47.62 -1.66 -3.33
C TYR A 61 46.13 -1.79 -3.70
N ARG A 62 45.76 -2.87 -4.39
CA ARG A 62 44.36 -3.14 -4.76
C ARG A 62 43.44 -3.34 -3.55
N TYR A 63 43.90 -4.06 -2.53
CA TYR A 63 43.16 -4.26 -1.29
C TYR A 63 42.90 -2.92 -0.58
N MET A 64 43.91 -2.05 -0.50
CA MET A 64 43.80 -0.74 0.14
C MET A 64 42.83 0.18 -0.60
N THR A 65 42.87 0.19 -1.95
CA THR A 65 41.94 0.96 -2.78
C THR A 65 40.49 0.53 -2.56
N PHE A 66 40.22 -0.78 -2.55
CA PHE A 66 38.88 -1.32 -2.30
C PHE A 66 38.39 -1.04 -0.87
N TYR A 67 39.25 -1.23 0.13
CA TYR A 67 38.92 -0.94 1.53
C TYR A 67 38.59 0.54 1.73
N HIS A 68 39.36 1.44 1.12
CA HIS A 68 39.11 2.87 1.19
C HIS A 68 37.79 3.24 0.51
N LEU A 69 37.47 2.62 -0.64
CA LEU A 69 36.23 2.84 -1.37
C LEU A 69 35.00 2.48 -0.52
N ILE A 70 35.01 1.35 0.18
CA ILE A 70 33.90 0.94 1.05
C ILE A 70 33.82 1.80 2.32
N LYS A 71 34.97 2.10 2.94
CA LYS A 71 34.99 2.77 4.25
C LYS A 71 34.67 4.25 4.19
N ASN A 72 35.20 4.94 3.19
CA ASN A 72 35.10 6.40 3.12
C ASN A 72 33.86 6.88 2.36
N LYS A 73 33.15 5.98 1.65
CA LYS A 73 31.86 6.34 1.08
C LYS A 73 30.76 6.30 2.13
N LYS A 74 30.37 7.50 2.57
CA LYS A 74 29.07 7.75 3.18
C LYS A 74 28.10 8.17 2.07
N GLY A 75 27.21 7.28 1.66
CA GLY A 75 26.20 7.56 0.62
C GLY A 75 26.33 6.69 -0.62
N ARG A 76 25.57 7.03 -1.68
CA ARG A 76 25.34 6.17 -2.86
C ARG A 76 26.61 5.72 -3.60
N PHE A 77 26.58 4.48 -4.08
CA PHE A 77 27.53 3.95 -5.06
C PHE A 77 27.20 4.49 -6.47
N ASP A 78 27.50 5.75 -6.73
CA ASP A 78 27.23 6.35 -8.05
C ASP A 78 28.23 5.88 -9.12
N ASN A 79 27.73 5.66 -10.35
CA ASN A 79 28.46 5.03 -11.46
C ASN A 79 29.69 5.83 -11.93
N GLY A 80 29.76 7.14 -11.64
CA GLY A 80 30.87 8.00 -12.07
C GLY A 80 32.10 8.03 -11.13
N SER A 81 32.07 7.32 -10.01
CA SER A 81 33.07 7.46 -8.94
C SER A 81 33.91 6.21 -8.67
N ILE A 82 33.67 5.14 -9.42
CA ILE A 82 34.35 3.86 -9.26
C ILE A 82 35.11 3.59 -10.54
N ASN A 83 36.43 3.71 -10.49
CA ASN A 83 37.27 3.29 -11.61
C ASN A 83 37.31 1.75 -11.62
N GLU A 84 36.33 1.13 -12.30
CA GLU A 84 36.07 -0.32 -12.28
C GLU A 84 37.26 -1.16 -12.80
N GLY A 85 38.19 -0.55 -13.54
CA GLY A 85 39.35 -1.22 -14.14
C GLY A 85 40.34 -1.85 -13.14
N HIS A 86 40.25 -1.55 -11.84
CA HIS A 86 41.13 -2.13 -10.81
C HIS A 86 40.46 -3.17 -9.91
N LEU A 87 39.18 -3.49 -10.12
CA LEU A 87 38.42 -4.42 -9.29
C LEU A 87 38.50 -5.85 -9.84
N ASN A 88 38.53 -6.83 -8.94
CA ASN A 88 38.30 -8.23 -9.34
C ASN A 88 36.81 -8.47 -9.60
N GLU A 89 36.48 -9.51 -10.37
CA GLU A 89 35.09 -9.94 -10.62
C GLU A 89 34.29 -10.11 -9.31
N GLU A 90 34.87 -10.74 -8.29
CA GLU A 90 34.22 -10.88 -6.98
C GLU A 90 33.89 -9.53 -6.32
N GLN A 91 34.82 -8.57 -6.39
CA GLN A 91 34.62 -7.23 -5.83
C GLN A 91 33.56 -6.45 -6.61
N ARG A 92 33.51 -6.66 -7.94
CA ARG A 92 32.49 -6.07 -8.81
C ARG A 92 31.10 -6.59 -8.46
N MET A 93 30.95 -7.91 -8.28
CA MET A 93 29.69 -8.53 -7.86
C MET A 93 29.22 -8.02 -6.49
N VAL A 94 30.13 -7.85 -5.53
CA VAL A 94 29.79 -7.29 -4.21
C VAL A 94 29.27 -5.86 -4.35
N ILE A 95 29.94 -5.00 -5.12
CA ILE A 95 29.50 -3.62 -5.35
C ILE A 95 28.15 -3.59 -6.08
N GLU A 96 27.94 -4.44 -7.08
CA GLU A 96 26.68 -4.53 -7.80
C GLU A 96 25.52 -4.95 -6.88
N ASN A 97 25.76 -5.93 -6.00
CA ASN A 97 24.76 -6.35 -5.02
C ASN A 97 24.46 -5.25 -4.00
N ILE A 98 25.48 -4.51 -3.54
CA ILE A 98 25.27 -3.37 -2.66
C ILE A 98 24.45 -2.28 -3.36
N LYS A 99 24.76 -1.94 -4.62
CA LYS A 99 23.96 -1.01 -5.44
C LYS A 99 22.50 -1.45 -5.54
N LYS A 100 22.25 -2.72 -5.87
CA LYS A 100 20.90 -3.28 -5.95
C LYS A 100 20.16 -3.22 -4.60
N LEU A 101 20.86 -3.45 -3.49
CA LEU A 101 20.28 -3.33 -2.15
C LEU A 101 19.96 -1.87 -1.80
N GLU A 102 20.84 -0.92 -2.14
CA GLU A 102 20.59 0.51 -1.97
C GLU A 102 19.38 0.98 -2.78
N GLU A 103 19.30 0.59 -4.05
CA GLU A 103 18.17 0.90 -4.92
C GLU A 103 16.85 0.36 -4.36
N ARG A 104 16.83 -0.89 -3.91
CA ARG A 104 15.65 -1.50 -3.27
C ARG A 104 15.28 -0.80 -1.98
N SER A 105 16.26 -0.47 -1.14
CA SER A 105 16.03 0.26 0.12
C SER A 105 15.44 1.64 -0.15
N LEU A 106 16.02 2.38 -1.09
CA LEU A 106 15.55 3.71 -1.46
C LEU A 106 14.15 3.67 -2.10
N ALA A 107 13.90 2.70 -2.99
CA ALA A 107 12.57 2.49 -3.56
C ALA A 107 11.54 2.17 -2.45
N LYS A 108 11.93 1.40 -1.43
CA LYS A 108 11.07 1.11 -0.29
C LYS A 108 10.81 2.34 0.58
N VAL A 109 11.84 3.16 0.86
CA VAL A 109 11.70 4.42 1.61
C VAL A 109 10.78 5.38 0.86
N ASN A 110 11.04 5.66 -0.42
CA ASN A 110 10.21 6.54 -1.25
C ASN A 110 8.75 6.04 -1.31
N LYS A 111 8.54 4.72 -1.38
CA LYS A 111 7.20 4.13 -1.35
C LYS A 111 6.48 4.39 -0.03
N LEU A 112 7.18 4.23 1.10
CA LEU A 112 6.63 4.50 2.43
C LEU A 112 6.34 5.99 2.64
N GLU A 113 7.23 6.87 2.19
CA GLU A 113 7.03 8.32 2.24
C GLU A 113 5.80 8.73 1.43
N SER A 114 5.69 8.26 0.18
CA SER A 114 4.52 8.53 -0.66
C SER A 114 3.22 8.00 -0.04
N GLN A 115 3.26 6.83 0.61
CA GLN A 115 2.11 6.31 1.36
C GLN A 115 1.73 7.21 2.53
N ASN A 116 2.70 7.69 3.32
CA ASN A 116 2.46 8.61 4.42
C ASN A 116 1.92 9.97 3.94
N GLU A 117 2.50 10.55 2.89
CA GLU A 117 2.00 11.80 2.30
C GLU A 117 0.54 11.66 1.86
N ASN A 118 0.18 10.55 1.22
CA ASN A 118 -1.21 10.28 0.86
C ASN A 118 -2.11 10.17 2.09
N LYS A 119 -1.65 9.52 3.17
CA LYS A 119 -2.41 9.47 4.44
C LYS A 119 -2.65 10.85 5.02
N TYR A 120 -1.61 11.67 5.11
CA TYR A 120 -1.72 13.05 5.61
C TYR A 120 -2.69 13.88 4.75
N ARG A 121 -2.62 13.74 3.42
CA ARG A 121 -3.53 14.41 2.50
C ARG A 121 -4.99 14.02 2.77
N VAL A 122 -5.27 12.73 2.95
CA VAL A 122 -6.62 12.23 3.23
C VAL A 122 -7.14 12.76 4.56
N ILE A 123 -6.35 12.65 5.63
CA ILE A 123 -6.74 13.14 6.96
C ILE A 123 -6.96 14.66 6.93
N SER A 124 -6.06 15.41 6.28
CA SER A 124 -6.19 16.86 6.15
C SER A 124 -7.49 17.25 5.46
N GLN A 125 -7.88 16.53 4.40
CA GLN A 125 -9.14 16.80 3.70
C GLN A 125 -10.37 16.43 4.54
N MET A 126 -10.32 15.36 5.34
CA MET A 126 -11.39 15.01 6.29
C MET A 126 -11.60 16.12 7.32
N ILE A 127 -10.51 16.63 7.91
CA ILE A 127 -10.56 17.75 8.87
C ILE A 127 -11.15 19.00 8.20
N HIS A 128 -10.73 19.31 6.97
CA HIS A 128 -11.27 20.43 6.23
C HIS A 128 -12.80 20.31 6.03
N ASN A 129 -13.27 19.12 5.63
CA ASN A 129 -14.70 18.88 5.41
C ASN A 129 -15.53 18.97 6.71
N MET A 130 -14.94 18.70 7.88
CA MET A 130 -15.58 18.91 9.19
C MET A 130 -15.55 20.38 9.64
N LYS A 131 -14.55 21.16 9.22
CA LYS A 131 -14.43 22.57 9.56
C LYS A 131 -15.58 23.39 8.98
N THR A 132 -15.99 23.10 7.74
CA THR A 132 -17.07 23.80 7.06
C THR A 132 -18.41 23.78 7.82
N PRO A 133 -19.01 22.61 8.17
CA PRO A 133 -20.25 22.57 8.94
C PRO A 133 -20.08 23.18 10.34
N THR A 134 -18.91 23.03 10.97
CA THR A 134 -18.61 23.69 12.25
C THR A 134 -18.68 25.22 12.13
N SER A 135 -18.10 25.81 11.08
CA SER A 135 -18.21 27.25 10.82
C SER A 135 -19.64 27.70 10.52
N VAL A 136 -20.43 26.86 9.85
CA VAL A 136 -21.84 27.14 9.59
C VAL A 136 -22.65 27.13 10.88
N ILE A 137 -22.40 26.19 11.80
CA ILE A 137 -23.00 26.16 13.14
C ILE A 137 -22.64 27.42 13.92
N ASP A 138 -21.37 27.82 13.92
CA ASP A 138 -20.91 29.03 14.62
C ASP A 138 -21.65 30.29 14.09
N LEU A 139 -21.77 30.43 12.77
CA LEU A 139 -22.56 31.51 12.17
C LEU A 139 -24.03 31.43 12.58
N MET A 140 -24.66 30.26 12.56
CA MET A 140 -26.06 30.08 12.97
C MET A 140 -26.30 30.48 14.43
N VAL A 141 -25.35 30.15 15.33
CA VAL A 141 -25.40 30.56 16.73
C VAL A 141 -25.29 32.08 16.85
N GLN A 142 -24.39 32.73 16.11
CA GLN A 142 -24.29 34.19 16.08
C GLN A 142 -25.59 34.85 15.56
N TYR A 143 -26.16 34.31 14.47
CA TYR A 143 -27.43 34.81 13.93
C TYR A 143 -28.59 34.68 14.92
N SER A 144 -28.59 33.66 15.78
CA SER A 144 -29.64 33.43 16.78
C SER A 144 -29.73 34.51 17.86
N GLN A 145 -28.69 35.34 18.01
CA GLN A 145 -28.65 36.42 19.00
C GLN A 145 -29.43 37.68 18.57
N ASN A 146 -29.98 37.72 17.35
CA ASN A 146 -30.80 38.82 16.86
C ASN A 146 -32.30 38.63 17.22
N GLU A 147 -32.98 39.72 17.60
CA GLU A 147 -34.33 39.73 18.21
C GLU A 147 -35.49 39.19 17.34
N ASN A 148 -35.28 38.91 16.04
CA ASN A 148 -36.33 38.48 15.10
C ASN A 148 -36.12 37.08 14.51
N THR A 149 -35.32 36.23 15.16
CA THR A 149 -34.93 34.94 14.57
C THR A 149 -35.71 33.78 15.17
N ASN A 150 -36.31 32.93 14.31
CA ASN A 150 -37.01 31.73 14.76
C ASN A 150 -36.01 30.69 15.31
N ALA A 151 -35.91 30.60 16.64
CA ALA A 151 -34.99 29.70 17.33
C ALA A 151 -35.15 28.23 16.89
N GLN A 152 -36.38 27.80 16.59
CA GLN A 152 -36.68 26.43 16.20
C GLN A 152 -36.07 26.08 14.84
N GLU A 153 -36.15 27.00 13.88
CA GLU A 153 -35.54 26.84 12.55
C GLU A 153 -34.00 26.79 12.63
N ILE A 154 -33.41 27.57 13.53
CA ILE A 154 -31.95 27.57 13.77
C ILE A 154 -31.51 26.23 14.37
N ILE A 155 -32.23 25.74 15.39
CA ILE A 155 -31.93 24.45 16.03
C ILE A 155 -32.00 23.31 14.99
N GLU A 156 -33.02 23.31 14.12
CA GLU A 156 -33.12 22.34 13.04
C GLU A 156 -31.93 22.40 12.07
N LYS A 157 -31.48 23.61 11.71
CA LYS A 157 -30.31 23.78 10.84
C LYS A 157 -29.02 23.32 11.53
N ILE A 158 -28.82 23.65 12.80
CA ILE A 158 -27.67 23.18 13.60
C ILE A 158 -27.68 21.65 13.70
N ASN A 159 -28.84 21.04 13.95
CA ASN A 159 -28.97 19.59 14.00
C ASN A 159 -28.60 18.92 12.68
N LYS A 160 -28.97 19.52 11.53
CA LYS A 160 -28.55 19.04 10.21
C LYS A 160 -27.03 19.11 10.05
N GLU A 161 -26.38 20.22 10.43
CA GLU A 161 -24.92 20.33 10.35
C GLU A 161 -24.20 19.37 11.30
N ASN A 162 -24.73 19.14 12.51
CA ASN A 162 -24.21 18.14 13.44
C ASN A 162 -24.28 16.71 12.87
N GLN A 163 -25.37 16.36 12.18
CA GLN A 163 -25.47 15.08 11.47
C GLN A 163 -24.38 14.97 10.40
N VAL A 164 -24.11 16.03 9.64
CA VAL A 164 -23.02 16.05 8.65
C VAL A 164 -21.67 15.84 9.31
N ILE A 165 -21.40 16.46 10.46
CA ILE A 165 -20.14 16.26 11.20
C ILE A 165 -19.99 14.80 11.62
N ASN A 166 -21.04 14.20 12.19
CA ASN A 166 -21.02 12.79 12.61
C ASN A 166 -20.76 11.85 11.43
N GLU A 167 -21.39 12.08 10.27
CA GLU A 167 -21.12 11.30 9.05
C GLU A 167 -19.63 11.37 8.64
N HIS A 168 -19.01 12.55 8.71
CA HIS A 168 -17.59 12.70 8.40
C HIS A 168 -16.69 12.03 9.45
N LEU A 169 -17.07 12.07 10.73
CA LEU A 169 -16.31 11.42 11.81
C LEU A 169 -16.33 9.91 11.65
N ASP A 170 -17.50 9.32 11.37
CA ASP A 170 -17.63 7.89 11.10
C ASP A 170 -16.76 7.48 9.92
N GLN A 171 -16.78 8.26 8.83
CA GLN A 171 -15.93 8.01 7.66
C GLN A 171 -14.43 8.09 7.98
N ALA A 172 -14.00 9.04 8.82
CA ALA A 172 -12.62 9.16 9.26
C ALA A 172 -12.19 7.98 10.12
N LEU A 173 -13.02 7.57 11.09
CA LEU A 173 -12.78 6.39 11.92
C LEU A 173 -12.69 5.12 11.07
N HIS A 174 -13.57 4.99 10.09
CA HIS A 174 -13.56 3.91 9.13
C HIS A 174 -12.26 3.87 8.31
N TYR A 175 -11.80 5.01 7.80
CA TYR A 175 -10.53 5.11 7.09
C TYR A 175 -9.34 4.73 7.97
N LEU A 176 -9.27 5.25 9.20
CA LEU A 176 -8.20 4.91 10.13
C LEU A 176 -8.19 3.41 10.48
N ARG A 177 -9.36 2.79 10.62
CA ARG A 177 -9.47 1.34 10.86
C ARG A 177 -8.98 0.51 9.66
N LEU A 178 -9.03 1.02 8.42
CA LEU A 178 -8.49 0.28 7.26
C LEU A 178 -6.99 0.06 7.35
N ASP A 179 -6.25 0.96 8.00
CA ASP A 179 -4.82 0.76 8.24
C ASP A 179 -4.58 -0.39 9.22
N TYR A 180 -5.44 -0.55 10.24
CA TYR A 180 -5.41 -1.66 11.18
C TYR A 180 -5.93 -2.98 10.60
N PHE A 181 -6.61 -2.96 9.45
CA PHE A 181 -7.18 -4.14 8.79
C PHE A 181 -6.17 -5.30 8.66
N GLN A 182 -4.88 -5.02 8.44
CA GLN A 182 -3.87 -6.08 8.26
C GLN A 182 -3.63 -6.96 9.49
N HIS A 183 -4.03 -6.51 10.69
CA HIS A 183 -3.73 -7.21 11.94
C HIS A 183 -4.94 -7.98 12.52
N ASP A 184 -6.15 -7.74 12.02
CA ASP A 184 -7.39 -8.07 12.77
C ASP A 184 -8.56 -8.54 11.87
N PHE A 185 -8.31 -8.88 10.60
CA PHE A 185 -9.37 -9.40 9.72
C PHE A 185 -9.54 -10.90 9.89
N SER A 186 -10.79 -11.36 9.96
CA SER A 186 -11.13 -12.78 10.10
C SER A 186 -12.08 -13.17 8.97
N ILE A 187 -11.58 -13.97 8.03
CA ILE A 187 -12.43 -14.52 6.96
C ILE A 187 -13.17 -15.72 7.54
N GLU A 188 -14.49 -15.62 7.60
CA GLU A 188 -15.38 -16.68 8.05
C GLU A 188 -16.49 -16.93 7.03
N GLU A 189 -17.10 -18.11 7.09
CA GLU A 189 -18.29 -18.40 6.31
C GLU A 189 -19.46 -17.61 6.89
N THR A 190 -20.00 -16.67 6.11
CA THR A 190 -21.08 -15.77 6.52
C THR A 190 -22.29 -15.93 5.61
N ASP A 191 -23.49 -15.99 6.19
CA ASP A 191 -24.73 -15.88 5.42
C ASP A 191 -24.95 -14.44 4.96
N LEU A 192 -24.72 -14.21 3.66
CA LEU A 192 -24.85 -12.91 3.01
C LEU A 192 -26.29 -12.39 3.06
N LEU A 193 -27.29 -13.28 2.98
CA LEU A 193 -28.70 -12.89 2.96
C LEU A 193 -29.16 -12.40 4.32
N GLN A 194 -28.80 -13.12 5.38
CA GLN A 194 -29.07 -12.69 6.74
C GLN A 194 -28.45 -11.30 6.99
N GLN A 195 -27.17 -11.13 6.63
CA GLN A 195 -26.48 -9.86 6.82
C GLN A 195 -27.13 -8.70 6.06
N LEU A 196 -27.56 -8.94 4.81
CA LEU A 196 -28.24 -7.94 3.99
C LEU A 196 -29.61 -7.56 4.58
N ARG A 197 -30.39 -8.54 5.05
CA ARG A 197 -31.68 -8.31 5.72
C ARG A 197 -31.53 -7.50 7.01
N GLU A 198 -30.58 -7.86 7.86
CA GLU A 198 -30.27 -7.11 9.08
C GLU A 198 -29.94 -5.65 8.78
N LEU A 199 -29.17 -5.41 7.71
CA LEU A 199 -28.76 -4.08 7.31
C LEU A 199 -29.91 -3.24 6.71
N ILE A 200 -30.75 -3.84 5.87
CA ILE A 200 -31.94 -3.17 5.32
C ILE A 200 -32.90 -2.81 6.45
N ASN A 201 -33.13 -3.71 7.41
CA ASN A 201 -33.96 -3.45 8.57
C ASN A 201 -33.41 -2.32 9.45
N LEU A 202 -32.09 -2.26 9.64
CA LEU A 202 -31.43 -1.17 10.36
C LEU A 202 -31.65 0.19 9.69
N LYS A 203 -31.76 0.22 8.35
CA LYS A 203 -31.97 1.44 7.55
C LYS A 203 -33.45 1.72 7.22
N LYS A 204 -34.41 0.99 7.81
CA LYS A 204 -35.84 1.13 7.49
C LYS A 204 -36.32 2.59 7.50
N ASP A 205 -35.87 3.38 8.48
CA ASP A 205 -36.31 4.77 8.64
C ASP A 205 -35.77 5.64 7.51
N GLN A 206 -34.57 5.36 7.01
CA GLN A 206 -33.99 6.05 5.85
C GLN A 206 -34.74 5.71 4.56
N PHE A 207 -35.13 4.46 4.36
CA PHE A 207 -35.95 4.06 3.21
C PHE A 207 -37.31 4.76 3.22
N ILE A 208 -37.99 4.78 4.38
CA ILE A 208 -39.30 5.42 4.55
C ILE A 208 -39.20 6.94 4.34
N TYR A 209 -38.26 7.60 5.02
CA TYR A 209 -38.09 9.05 4.95
C TYR A 209 -37.78 9.52 3.52
N ASN A 210 -36.94 8.78 2.79
CA ASN A 210 -36.57 9.11 1.41
C ASN A 210 -37.58 8.59 0.36
N GLN A 211 -38.63 7.87 0.79
CA GLN A 211 -39.62 7.24 -0.09
C GLN A 211 -38.97 6.34 -1.15
N VAL A 212 -38.00 5.53 -0.74
CA VAL A 212 -37.30 4.56 -1.58
C VAL A 212 -37.76 3.16 -1.20
N PHE A 213 -38.13 2.34 -2.18
CA PHE A 213 -38.68 1.01 -1.95
C PHE A 213 -37.65 -0.07 -2.26
N PRO A 214 -37.27 -0.92 -1.29
CA PRO A 214 -36.40 -2.05 -1.55
C PRO A 214 -37.18 -3.17 -2.26
N GLN A 215 -36.62 -3.69 -3.36
CA GLN A 215 -37.13 -4.86 -4.07
C GLN A 215 -36.22 -6.05 -3.86
N TRP A 216 -36.80 -7.14 -3.37
CA TRP A 216 -36.08 -8.37 -3.08
C TRP A 216 -36.28 -9.40 -4.19
N ASN A 217 -35.31 -9.49 -5.10
CA ASN A 217 -35.36 -10.39 -6.25
C ASN A 217 -34.38 -11.55 -6.05
N ILE A 218 -34.54 -12.27 -4.94
CA ILE A 218 -33.67 -13.37 -4.53
C ILE A 218 -34.55 -14.57 -4.20
N SER A 219 -34.31 -15.69 -4.88
CA SER A 219 -35.07 -16.94 -4.70
C SER A 219 -34.50 -17.87 -3.64
N GLN A 220 -33.23 -17.69 -3.26
CA GLN A 220 -32.55 -18.51 -2.26
C GLN A 220 -32.89 -18.08 -0.82
N GLU A 221 -32.87 -19.03 0.12
CA GLU A 221 -33.13 -18.77 1.54
C GLU A 221 -31.88 -18.34 2.32
N ALA A 222 -30.72 -18.93 2.01
CA ALA A 222 -29.43 -18.63 2.61
C ALA A 222 -28.33 -18.69 1.53
N VAL A 223 -27.30 -17.83 1.64
CA VAL A 223 -26.17 -17.81 0.71
C VAL A 223 -24.87 -17.61 1.49
N ALA A 224 -24.08 -18.67 1.60
CA ALA A 224 -22.79 -18.66 2.27
C ALA A 224 -21.70 -18.02 1.39
N VAL A 225 -20.93 -17.10 1.97
CA VAL A 225 -19.76 -16.47 1.35
C VAL A 225 -18.61 -16.40 2.34
N LEU A 226 -17.37 -16.49 1.84
CA LEU A 226 -16.19 -16.29 2.67
C LEU A 226 -15.87 -14.80 2.78
N THR A 227 -16.09 -14.21 3.95
CA THR A 227 -15.83 -12.78 4.16
C THR A 227 -15.63 -12.46 5.63
N ASP A 228 -15.09 -11.28 5.92
CA ASP A 228 -15.18 -10.72 7.26
C ASP A 228 -16.54 -10.03 7.44
N LYS A 229 -17.33 -10.48 8.42
CA LYS A 229 -18.69 -9.98 8.67
C LYS A 229 -18.69 -8.48 8.97
N LYS A 230 -17.75 -7.97 9.76
CA LYS A 230 -17.72 -6.55 10.17
C LYS A 230 -17.41 -5.64 8.98
N TRP A 231 -16.38 -5.99 8.20
CA TRP A 231 -15.95 -5.20 7.05
C TRP A 231 -16.92 -5.31 5.88
N ASN A 232 -17.52 -6.48 5.65
CA ASN A 232 -18.58 -6.63 4.66
C ASN A 232 -19.81 -5.79 5.02
N LYS A 233 -20.22 -5.77 6.30
CA LYS A 233 -21.34 -4.92 6.77
C LYS A 233 -21.07 -3.46 6.45
N MET A 234 -19.87 -2.97 6.74
CA MET A 234 -19.48 -1.59 6.47
C MET A 234 -19.51 -1.25 4.97
N MET A 235 -19.00 -2.14 4.12
CA MET A 235 -19.03 -1.96 2.66
C MET A 235 -20.47 -1.94 2.12
N LEU A 236 -21.31 -2.87 2.55
CA LEU A 236 -22.73 -2.92 2.17
C LEU A 236 -23.49 -1.69 2.67
N ASP A 237 -23.24 -1.24 3.91
CA ASP A 237 -23.87 -0.05 4.50
C ASP A 237 -23.61 1.18 3.63
N GLN A 238 -22.36 1.35 3.20
CA GLN A 238 -21.94 2.47 2.38
C GLN A 238 -22.55 2.43 0.97
N ILE A 239 -22.65 1.24 0.35
CA ILE A 239 -23.27 1.07 -0.97
C ILE A 239 -24.77 1.36 -0.91
N ILE A 240 -25.47 0.80 0.08
CA ILE A 240 -26.92 1.00 0.26
C ILE A 240 -27.23 2.45 0.60
N SER A 241 -26.43 3.09 1.46
CA SER A 241 -26.61 4.51 1.80
C SER A 241 -26.47 5.40 0.57
N ASN A 242 -25.51 5.11 -0.31
CA ASN A 242 -25.37 5.81 -1.58
C ASN A 242 -26.61 5.57 -2.47
N ALA A 243 -27.03 4.33 -2.63
CA ALA A 243 -28.22 3.99 -3.42
C ALA A 243 -29.47 4.76 -2.94
N ILE A 244 -29.75 4.79 -1.63
CA ILE A 244 -30.89 5.54 -1.06
C ILE A 244 -30.74 7.03 -1.37
N LYS A 245 -29.58 7.61 -1.06
CA LYS A 245 -29.31 9.05 -1.21
C LYS A 245 -29.48 9.52 -2.65
N TYR A 246 -28.91 8.81 -3.62
CA TYR A 246 -28.96 9.23 -5.02
C TYR A 246 -30.29 8.88 -5.70
N THR A 247 -31.06 7.94 -5.15
CA THR A 247 -32.43 7.63 -5.61
C THR A 247 -33.43 8.68 -5.15
N ALA A 248 -33.31 9.15 -3.90
CA ALA A 248 -34.19 10.15 -3.32
C ALA A 248 -34.27 11.46 -4.14
N LEU A 249 -33.19 11.79 -4.83
CA LEU A 249 -33.04 13.02 -5.62
C LEU A 249 -33.77 12.97 -6.98
N LYS A 250 -34.20 11.78 -7.41
CA LYS A 250 -34.92 11.61 -8.68
C LYS A 250 -36.42 11.66 -8.46
N SER A 251 -37.12 12.24 -9.43
CA SER A 251 -38.58 12.16 -9.55
C SER A 251 -38.98 10.88 -10.31
N GLY A 252 -40.03 10.19 -9.85
CA GLY A 252 -40.55 8.98 -10.47
C GLY A 252 -40.29 7.72 -9.64
N GLU A 253 -39.99 6.61 -10.30
CA GLU A 253 -39.76 5.32 -9.64
C GLU A 253 -38.52 5.36 -8.76
N ARG A 254 -38.71 5.17 -7.45
CA ARG A 254 -37.66 5.17 -6.42
C ARG A 254 -37.51 3.78 -5.83
N GLN A 255 -36.70 2.96 -6.48
CA GLN A 255 -36.51 1.56 -6.10
C GLN A 255 -35.03 1.22 -6.01
N ILE A 256 -34.73 0.29 -5.11
CA ILE A 256 -33.42 -0.36 -5.03
C ILE A 256 -33.67 -1.85 -5.07
N SER A 257 -33.21 -2.51 -6.13
CA SER A 257 -33.34 -3.95 -6.30
C SER A 257 -32.08 -4.68 -5.84
N PHE A 258 -32.30 -5.79 -5.13
CA PHE A 258 -31.26 -6.69 -4.66
C PHE A 258 -31.41 -8.02 -5.38
N GLN A 259 -30.34 -8.49 -6.03
CA GLN A 259 -30.29 -9.74 -6.77
C GLN A 259 -29.02 -10.50 -6.40
N ILE A 260 -29.14 -11.82 -6.26
CA ILE A 260 -27.99 -12.71 -6.05
C ILE A 260 -27.94 -13.75 -7.16
N LYS A 261 -26.74 -13.94 -7.71
CA LYS A 261 -26.43 -15.05 -8.62
C LYS A 261 -25.30 -15.88 -8.03
N CYS A 262 -25.56 -17.16 -7.82
CA CYS A 262 -24.56 -18.13 -7.39
C CYS A 262 -23.97 -18.83 -8.62
N GLU A 263 -22.64 -18.90 -8.67
CA GLU A 263 -21.84 -19.69 -9.61
C GLU A 263 -21.00 -20.69 -8.79
N GLU A 264 -20.28 -21.60 -9.44
CA GLU A 264 -19.61 -22.73 -8.74
C GLU A 264 -18.68 -22.29 -7.60
N ASP A 265 -17.83 -21.28 -7.84
CA ASP A 265 -16.85 -20.80 -6.86
C ASP A 265 -17.06 -19.32 -6.46
N ARG A 266 -18.16 -18.72 -6.90
CA ARG A 266 -18.40 -17.28 -6.73
C ARG A 266 -19.86 -16.95 -6.47
N VAL A 267 -20.09 -15.93 -5.65
CA VAL A 267 -21.41 -15.34 -5.43
C VAL A 267 -21.38 -13.89 -5.89
N HIS A 268 -22.34 -13.51 -6.72
CA HIS A 268 -22.51 -12.14 -7.21
C HIS A 268 -23.72 -11.50 -6.55
N LEU A 269 -23.48 -10.49 -5.71
CA LEU A 269 -24.52 -9.61 -5.18
C LEU A 269 -24.62 -8.37 -6.05
N MET A 270 -25.80 -8.12 -6.60
CA MET A 270 -26.11 -6.96 -7.41
C MET A 270 -27.09 -6.06 -6.66
N ILE A 271 -26.70 -4.82 -6.45
CA ILE A 271 -27.50 -3.76 -5.84
C ILE A 271 -27.71 -2.71 -6.92
N GLU A 272 -28.94 -2.55 -7.40
CA GLU A 272 -29.27 -1.65 -8.49
C GLU A 272 -30.31 -0.63 -8.03
N ASP A 273 -29.94 0.65 -8.10
CA ASP A 273 -30.80 1.78 -7.79
C ASP A 273 -31.37 2.42 -9.05
N THR A 274 -32.52 3.07 -8.93
CA THR A 274 -33.16 3.82 -10.03
C THR A 274 -32.80 5.30 -10.03
N GLY A 275 -31.72 5.70 -9.35
CA GLY A 275 -31.35 7.10 -9.11
C GLY A 275 -30.83 7.87 -10.33
N MET A 276 -30.09 8.95 -10.05
CA MET A 276 -29.62 9.87 -11.10
C MET A 276 -28.63 9.24 -12.08
N GLY A 277 -27.98 8.14 -11.68
CA GLY A 277 -26.89 7.51 -12.43
C GLY A 277 -25.62 8.37 -12.47
N ILE A 278 -24.50 7.77 -12.86
CA ILE A 278 -23.17 8.39 -12.86
C ILE A 278 -22.73 8.61 -14.31
N PRO A 279 -22.24 9.80 -14.68
CA PRO A 279 -21.65 10.05 -16.00
C PRO A 279 -20.47 9.12 -16.29
N GLU A 280 -20.29 8.71 -17.55
CA GLU A 280 -19.24 7.77 -17.94
C GLU A 280 -17.82 8.29 -17.65
N ASN A 281 -17.62 9.61 -17.79
CA ASN A 281 -16.37 10.27 -17.45
C ASN A 281 -16.03 10.17 -15.94
N ASP A 282 -17.06 10.20 -15.09
CA ASP A 282 -16.94 10.12 -13.64
C ASP A 282 -16.74 8.68 -13.17
N LEU A 283 -17.28 7.68 -13.89
CA LEU A 283 -17.17 6.25 -13.53
C LEU A 283 -15.73 5.76 -13.33
N LYS A 284 -14.75 6.31 -14.07
CA LYS A 284 -13.34 5.94 -13.92
C LYS A 284 -12.74 6.43 -12.60
N ARG A 285 -13.35 7.45 -12.00
CA ARG A 285 -12.82 8.22 -10.87
C ARG A 285 -13.64 8.05 -9.60
N VAL A 286 -14.77 7.34 -9.63
CA VAL A 286 -15.64 7.10 -8.45
C VAL A 286 -14.94 6.46 -7.26
N TYR A 287 -13.79 5.82 -7.49
CA TYR A 287 -12.97 5.22 -6.45
C TYR A 287 -11.80 6.11 -6.01
N GLU A 288 -11.64 7.31 -6.56
CA GLU A 288 -10.66 8.29 -6.07
C GLU A 288 -11.18 8.89 -4.75
N PRO A 289 -10.30 9.06 -3.74
CA PRO A 289 -10.73 9.66 -2.48
C PRO A 289 -11.18 11.10 -2.69
N PHE A 290 -12.28 11.48 -2.03
CA PHE A 290 -12.93 12.80 -2.11
C PHE A 290 -13.48 13.17 -3.49
N PHE A 291 -13.56 12.21 -4.40
CA PHE A 291 -14.22 12.44 -5.68
C PHE A 291 -15.74 12.36 -5.52
N THR A 292 -16.41 13.46 -5.83
CA THR A 292 -17.87 13.59 -5.69
C THR A 292 -18.60 13.66 -7.03
N GLY A 293 -17.86 13.88 -8.13
CA GLY A 293 -18.40 13.99 -9.48
C GLY A 293 -19.36 15.19 -9.67
N GLU A 294 -20.02 15.24 -10.82
CA GLU A 294 -21.04 16.27 -11.11
C GLU A 294 -22.23 16.20 -10.16
N ASN A 295 -22.68 14.97 -9.85
CA ASN A 295 -23.83 14.75 -8.98
C ASN A 295 -23.56 15.18 -7.54
N GLY A 296 -22.36 14.89 -7.01
CA GLY A 296 -22.00 15.25 -5.66
C GLY A 296 -21.78 16.76 -5.48
N ARG A 297 -21.39 17.50 -6.51
CA ARG A 297 -21.34 18.99 -6.45
C ARG A 297 -22.72 19.63 -6.22
N LYS A 298 -23.80 18.95 -6.64
CA LYS A 298 -25.18 19.39 -6.39
C LYS A 298 -25.70 18.97 -5.01
N ILE A 299 -24.99 18.08 -4.32
CA ILE A 299 -25.41 17.51 -3.03
C ILE A 299 -24.46 17.99 -1.94
N ARG A 300 -24.99 18.80 -1.02
CA ARG A 300 -24.24 19.48 0.04
C ARG A 300 -23.40 18.56 0.95
N ASN A 301 -23.70 17.25 1.00
CA ASN A 301 -23.06 16.27 1.90
C ASN A 301 -22.34 15.13 1.14
N ALA A 302 -21.86 15.34 -0.09
CA ALA A 302 -21.07 14.32 -0.77
C ALA A 302 -19.61 14.39 -0.30
N SER A 303 -19.17 13.44 0.53
CA SER A 303 -17.77 13.41 1.01
C SER A 303 -16.79 12.78 0.02
N GLY A 304 -17.28 11.93 -0.88
CA GLY A 304 -16.47 11.25 -1.90
C GLY A 304 -15.51 10.17 -1.37
N ILE A 305 -15.59 9.81 -0.08
CA ILE A 305 -14.70 8.80 0.51
C ILE A 305 -15.32 7.39 0.53
N GLY A 306 -16.64 7.29 0.54
CA GLY A 306 -17.35 6.02 0.76
C GLY A 306 -16.97 4.92 -0.23
N LEU A 307 -17.04 5.20 -1.54
CA LEU A 307 -16.70 4.20 -2.56
C LEU A 307 -15.20 3.86 -2.59
N TYR A 308 -14.33 4.81 -2.24
CA TYR A 308 -12.91 4.55 -2.03
C TYR A 308 -12.71 3.55 -0.87
N LEU A 309 -13.43 3.69 0.26
CA LEU A 309 -13.39 2.73 1.36
C LEU A 309 -13.89 1.35 0.90
N CYS A 310 -15.02 1.29 0.19
CA CYS A 310 -15.55 0.02 -0.34
C CYS A 310 -14.55 -0.70 -1.23
N LYS A 311 -13.84 0.02 -2.11
CA LYS A 311 -12.81 -0.57 -2.96
C LYS A 311 -11.65 -1.13 -2.14
N ASN A 312 -11.12 -0.37 -1.18
CA ASN A 312 -10.03 -0.85 -0.32
C ASN A 312 -10.43 -2.07 0.51
N ILE A 313 -11.67 -2.10 1.02
CA ILE A 313 -12.22 -3.24 1.77
C ILE A 313 -12.31 -4.47 0.86
N ALA A 314 -12.91 -4.31 -0.33
CA ALA A 314 -13.06 -5.39 -1.29
C ALA A 314 -11.70 -5.97 -1.70
N GLU A 315 -10.74 -5.11 -2.07
CA GLU A 315 -9.39 -5.54 -2.48
C GLU A 315 -8.65 -6.30 -1.37
N ARG A 316 -8.78 -5.86 -0.11
CA ARG A 316 -8.14 -6.55 1.03
C ARG A 316 -8.80 -7.88 1.38
N MET A 317 -10.09 -8.03 1.14
CA MET A 317 -10.82 -9.31 1.29
C MET A 317 -10.76 -10.18 0.03
N ASN A 318 -10.00 -9.78 -1.00
CA ASN A 318 -9.94 -10.44 -2.30
C ASN A 318 -11.30 -10.56 -3.03
N HIS A 319 -12.23 -9.65 -2.71
CA HIS A 319 -13.51 -9.50 -3.39
C HIS A 319 -13.38 -8.55 -4.57
N LYS A 320 -14.29 -8.66 -5.54
CA LYS A 320 -14.35 -7.71 -6.66
C LYS A 320 -15.57 -6.81 -6.54
N ILE A 321 -15.36 -5.50 -6.66
CA ILE A 321 -16.41 -4.49 -6.76
C ILE A 321 -16.42 -3.88 -8.17
N ARG A 322 -17.58 -3.90 -8.84
CA ARG A 322 -17.78 -3.28 -10.15
C ARG A 322 -19.00 -2.36 -10.09
N ILE A 323 -18.88 -1.19 -10.70
CA ILE A 323 -19.97 -0.22 -10.83
C ILE A 323 -20.26 -0.05 -12.32
N SER A 324 -21.53 -0.20 -12.69
CA SER A 324 -22.06 0.15 -14.00
C SER A 324 -23.21 1.12 -13.81
N SER A 325 -23.23 2.21 -14.56
CA SER A 325 -24.26 3.22 -14.40
C SER A 325 -24.54 3.93 -15.70
N LYS A 326 -25.78 4.40 -15.85
CA LYS A 326 -26.18 5.27 -16.95
C LYS A 326 -26.99 6.43 -16.40
N VAL A 327 -26.66 7.63 -16.84
CA VAL A 327 -27.34 8.87 -16.42
C VAL A 327 -28.85 8.73 -16.64
N HIS A 328 -29.63 9.14 -15.64
CA HIS A 328 -31.09 9.02 -15.53
C HIS A 328 -31.68 7.61 -15.50
N LYS A 329 -30.87 6.55 -15.60
CA LYS A 329 -31.33 5.17 -15.40
C LYS A 329 -31.06 4.67 -13.99
N GLY A 330 -29.90 5.01 -13.44
CA GLY A 330 -29.49 4.61 -12.10
C GLY A 330 -28.11 3.96 -12.07
N THR A 331 -27.73 3.40 -10.93
CA THR A 331 -26.43 2.77 -10.71
C THR A 331 -26.59 1.33 -10.23
N LYS A 332 -25.79 0.43 -10.82
CA LYS A 332 -25.69 -0.96 -10.42
C LYS A 332 -24.29 -1.23 -9.87
N VAL A 333 -24.24 -1.65 -8.61
CA VAL A 333 -23.03 -2.09 -7.93
C VAL A 333 -23.07 -3.61 -7.85
N THR A 334 -22.02 -4.26 -8.33
CA THR A 334 -21.85 -5.72 -8.30
C THR A 334 -20.67 -6.06 -7.40
N LEU A 335 -20.94 -6.78 -6.32
CA LEU A 335 -19.95 -7.37 -5.43
C LEU A 335 -19.80 -8.86 -5.78
N THR A 336 -18.57 -9.32 -5.94
CA THR A 336 -18.26 -10.73 -6.21
C THR A 336 -17.44 -11.29 -5.07
N TYR A 337 -18.00 -12.29 -4.41
CA TYR A 337 -17.43 -13.04 -3.29
C TYR A 337 -16.89 -14.39 -3.76
N LEU A 338 -15.93 -14.94 -3.03
CA LEU A 338 -15.51 -16.34 -3.15
C LEU A 338 -16.38 -17.21 -2.23
N THR A 339 -16.76 -18.39 -2.70
CA THR A 339 -17.47 -19.40 -1.88
C THR A 339 -16.54 -20.45 -1.30
N LYS A 340 -15.33 -20.58 -1.84
CA LYS A 340 -14.27 -21.50 -1.39
C LYS A 340 -12.91 -20.79 -1.48
N LEU A 341 -11.98 -21.17 -0.60
CA LEU A 341 -10.59 -20.67 -0.59
C LEU A 341 -9.77 -21.27 -1.74
#